data_AF-A0AAW9ECI4-F1
#
_entry.id   AF-A0AAW9ECI4-F1
#
_cell.length_a   1.000
_cell.length_b   1.000
_cell.length_c   1.000
_cell.angle_alpha   90.00
_cell.angle_beta   90.00
_cell.angle_gamma   90.00
#
_symmetry.space_group_name_H-M   'P 1'
#
loop_
_entity.id
_entity.type
_entity.pdbx_description
1 polymer ?
#
loop_
_entity_poly.entity_id
_entity_poly.type
_entity_poly.pdbx_seq_one_letter_code
_entity_poly.pdbx_strand_id
1 'polypeptide(L)' 'SWIEISRSALDFNVKKVQSLLGKQSSLCAVLKGDAYGHDLSLVAPIMIENNVQCIGVTNNQELKEVR' A
#
# COMPACT_ATOMS: atom_id res chain seq x y z
N SER A 1 0.41 16.62 18.94
CA SER A 1 0.12 16.94 17.52
C SER A 1 -0.28 15.67 16.81
N TRP A 2 -1.10 15.75 15.76
CA TRP A 2 -1.54 14.60 14.96
C TRP A 2 -1.16 14.77 13.48
N ILE A 3 -1.24 13.68 12.72
CA ILE A 3 -1.05 13.63 11.27
C ILE A 3 -2.32 13.01 10.66
N GLU A 4 -2.69 13.47 9.47
CA GLU A 4 -3.84 12.96 8.72
C GLU A 4 -3.36 12.26 7.45
N ILE A 5 -3.90 11.07 7.19
CA ILE A 5 -3.58 10.26 6.02
C ILE A 5 -4.81 10.21 5.10
N SER A 6 -4.65 10.66 3.86
CA SER A 6 -5.76 10.69 2.90
C SER A 6 -5.98 9.32 2.26
N ARG A 7 -7.03 8.62 2.70
CA ARG A 7 -7.48 7.35 2.09
C ARG A 7 -7.82 7.52 0.61
N SER A 8 -8.48 8.62 0.22
CA SER A 8 -8.87 8.86 -1.16
C SER A 8 -7.65 9.09 -2.07
N ALA A 9 -6.60 9.73 -1.58
CA ALA A 9 -5.36 9.89 -2.32
C ALA A 9 -4.66 8.54 -2.56
N LEU A 10 -4.60 7.68 -1.54
CA LEU A 10 -4.02 6.34 -1.68
C LEU A 10 -4.78 5.51 -2.73
N ASP A 11 -6.11 5.47 -2.64
CA ASP A 11 -6.96 4.76 -3.59
C ASP A 11 -6.79 5.28 -5.04
N PHE A 12 -6.84 6.61 -5.21
CA PHE A 12 -6.62 7.24 -6.51
C PHE A 12 -5.25 6.89 -7.10
N ASN A 13 -4.19 6.98 -6.30
CA ASN A 13 -2.82 6.73 -6.76
C ASN A 13 -2.63 5.27 -7.19
N VAL A 14 -3.14 4.31 -6.42
CA VAL A 14 -3.03 2.89 -6.76
C VAL A 14 -3.74 2.61 -8.08
N LYS A 15 -4.99 3.06 -8.23
CA LYS A 15 -5.76 2.89 -9.48
C LYS A 15 -5.08 3.55 -10.67
N LYS A 16 -4.50 4.75 -10.46
CA LYS A 16 -3.78 5.47 -11.50
C LYS A 16 -2.55 4.70 -11.97
N VAL A 17 -1.75 4.17 -11.05
CA VAL A 17 -0.56 3.36 -11.38
C VAL A 17 -0.96 2.07 -12.08
N GLN A 18 -1.97 1.34 -11.58
CA GLN A 18 -2.49 0.13 -12.23
C GLN A 18 -2.97 0.42 -13.66
N SER A 19 -3.67 1.54 -13.88
CA SER A 19 -4.08 1.96 -15.22
C SER A 19 -2.91 2.23 -16.15
N LEU A 20 -1.79 2.76 -15.64
CA LEU A 20 -0.59 3.02 -16.43
C LEU A 20 0.18 1.73 -16.77
N LEU A 21 0.20 0.75 -15.86
CA LEU A 21 0.84 -0.56 -16.08
C LEU A 21 0.11 -1.41 -17.14
N GLY A 22 -1.20 -1.22 -17.29
CA GLY A 22 -2.01 -2.02 -18.21
C GLY A 22 -2.09 -3.49 -17.78
N LYS A 23 -2.17 -4.42 -18.75
CA LYS A 23 -2.40 -5.86 -18.49
C LYS A 23 -1.14 -6.73 -18.47
N GLN A 24 0.01 -6.17 -18.83
CA GLN A 24 1.25 -6.95 -18.99
C GLN A 24 2.18 -6.88 -17.77
N SER A 25 1.79 -6.14 -16.74
CA SER A 25 2.62 -5.93 -15.55
C SER A 25 1.76 -5.88 -14.29
N SER A 26 2.33 -6.34 -13.19
CA SER A 26 1.70 -6.33 -11.87
C SER A 26 2.29 -5.23 -11.00
N LEU A 27 1.54 -4.79 -9.99
CA LEU A 27 1.99 -3.80 -9.02
C LEU A 27 2.42 -4.51 -7.73
N CYS A 28 3.61 -4.17 -7.22
CA CYS A 28 3.99 -4.47 -5.84
C CYS A 28 4.05 -3.16 -5.04
N ALA A 29 3.21 -3.05 -4.01
CA ALA A 29 3.26 -1.93 -3.07
C ALA A 29 4.35 -2.20 -2.02
N VAL A 30 5.40 -1.40 -2.02
CA VAL A 30 6.44 -1.45 -0.98
C VAL A 30 5.97 -0.58 0.18
N LEU A 31 5.74 -1.16 1.36
CA LEU A 31 5.23 -0.51 2.57
C LEU A 31 6.22 -0.59 3.73
N LYS A 32 7.53 -0.53 3.42
CA LYS A 32 8.60 -0.55 4.41
C LYS A 32 8.53 0.61 5.40
N GLY A 33 9.03 0.41 6.62
CA GLY A 33 9.16 1.44 7.64
C GLY A 33 7.80 2.03 8.02
N ASP A 34 6.87 1.15 8.41
CA ASP A 34 5.49 1.53 8.78
C ASP A 34 4.76 2.28 7.65
N ALA A 35 4.77 1.70 6.43
CA ALA A 35 4.26 2.35 5.22
C ALA A 35 4.84 3.77 4.99
N TYR A 36 6.16 3.91 5.13
CA TYR A 36 6.85 5.22 5.10
C TYR A 36 6.30 6.21 6.15
N GLY A 37 5.95 5.72 7.34
CA GLY A 37 5.37 6.51 8.42
C GLY A 37 3.92 6.95 8.20
N HIS A 38 3.21 6.33 7.27
CA HIS A 38 1.78 6.57 7.02
C HIS A 38 0.87 5.60 7.78
N ASP A 39 1.43 4.82 8.73
CA ASP A 39 0.79 3.76 9.47
C ASP A 39 0.41 2.57 8.57
N LEU A 40 1.11 1.45 8.76
CA LEU A 40 0.94 0.23 7.99
C LEU A 40 -0.49 -0.33 8.13
N SER A 41 -1.11 -0.19 9.30
CA SER A 41 -2.47 -0.65 9.56
C SER A 41 -3.53 0.14 8.80
N LEU A 42 -3.23 1.39 8.42
CA LEU A 42 -4.11 2.22 7.60
C LEU A 42 -3.88 2.00 6.10
N VAL A 43 -2.62 1.84 5.68
CA VAL A 43 -2.27 1.77 4.26
C VAL A 43 -2.45 0.37 3.67
N ALA A 44 -2.06 -0.69 4.38
CA ALA A 44 -2.10 -2.06 3.84
C ALA A 44 -3.51 -2.51 3.42
N PRO A 45 -4.59 -2.25 4.20
CA PRO A 45 -5.95 -2.61 3.77
C PRO A 45 -6.35 -1.96 2.45
N ILE A 46 -5.95 -0.70 2.21
CA ILE A 46 -6.28 0.01 0.97
C ILE A 46 -5.60 -0.63 -0.24
N MET A 47 -4.36 -1.11 -0.09
CA MET A 47 -3.65 -1.84 -1.14
C MET A 47 -4.34 -3.17 -1.46
N ILE A 48 -4.80 -3.88 -0.44
CA ILE A 48 -5.52 -5.15 -0.57
C ILE A 48 -6.87 -4.92 -1.26
N GLU A 49 -7.64 -3.93 -0.82
CA GLU A 49 -8.93 -3.54 -1.42
C GLU A 49 -8.79 -3.15 -2.90
N ASN A 50 -7.64 -2.56 -3.27
CA ASN A 50 -7.33 -2.21 -4.65
C ASN A 50 -6.70 -3.36 -5.46
N ASN A 51 -6.70 -4.60 -4.96
CA ASN A 51 -6.16 -5.77 -5.63
C ASN A 51 -4.68 -5.64 -6.04
N VAL A 52 -3.87 -4.98 -5.21
CA VAL A 52 -2.42 -4.96 -5.40
C VAL A 52 -1.88 -6.38 -5.19
N GLN A 53 -1.13 -6.89 -6.15
CA GLN A 53 -0.77 -8.32 -6.21
C GLN A 53 0.37 -8.70 -5.25
N CYS A 54 1.12 -7.72 -4.76
CA CYS A 54 2.31 -7.93 -3.94
C CYS A 54 2.44 -6.80 -2.92
N ILE A 55 2.72 -7.16 -1.67
CA ILE A 55 3.10 -6.19 -0.62
C ILE A 55 4.51 -6.53 -0.17
N GLY A 56 5.43 -5.57 -0.32
CA GLY A 56 6.81 -5.67 0.12
C GLY A 56 7.02 -4.91 1.44
N VAL A 57 7.55 -5.59 2.46
CA VAL A 57 7.82 -5.01 3.79
C VAL A 57 9.28 -5.19 4.17
N THR A 58 9.73 -4.51 5.23
CA THR A 58 11.13 -4.49 5.68
C THR A 58 11.53 -5.77 6.39
N ASN A 59 10.63 -6.32 7.20
CA ASN A 59 10.95 -7.43 8.12
C ASN A 59 9.69 -8.26 8.45
N ASN A 60 9.89 -9.35 9.17
CA ASN A 60 8.81 -10.27 9.56
C ASN A 60 7.82 -9.69 10.57
N GLN A 61 8.19 -8.63 11.29
CA GLN A 61 7.27 -7.97 12.22
C GLN A 61 6.19 -7.20 11.44
N GLU A 62 6.61 -6.36 10.47
CA GLU A 62 5.69 -5.68 9.56
C GLU A 62 4.84 -6.68 8.76
N LEU A 63 5.42 -7.82 8.36
CA LEU A 63 4.66 -8.86 7.64
C LEU A 63 3.50 -9.43 8.46
N LYS A 64 3.63 -9.52 9.79
CA LYS A 64 2.57 -9.99 10.68
C LYS A 64 1.45 -8.97 10.84
N GLU A 65 1.70 -7.70 10.61
CA GLU A 65 0.67 -6.65 10.70
C GLU A 65 -0.21 -6.60 9.44
N VAL A 66 0.33 -7.06 8.31
CA VAL A 66 -0.38 -7.14 7.02
C VAL A 66 -1.21 -8.42 6.88
N ARG A 67 -0.92 -9.48 7.65
CA ARG A 67 -1.53 -10.82 7.57
C ARG A 67 -2.41 -11.13 8.77
#